data_AF-A0A1G2F4R2-F1
#
_entry.id   AF-A0A1G2F4R2-F1
#
_cell.length_a   1.000
_cell.length_b   1.000
_cell.length_c   1.000
_cell.angle_alpha   90.00
_cell.angle_beta   90.00
_cell.angle_gamma   90.00
#
_symmetry.space_group_name_H-M   'P 1'
#
loop_
_entity.id
_entity.type
_entity.pdbx_description
1 polymer ?
#
loop_
_entity_poly.entity_id
_entity_poly.type
_entity_poly.pdbx_seq_one_letter_code
_entity_poly.pdbx_strand_id
1 'polypeptide(L)'
;MKKILISLMTIGVVAGMVVIGGTTAFFSDTETSTGNTFTAGALDLSIDNSSYLNGVFNAATSWLLANDLTGKLFFDFHDLKPGDWGEDTISLHTENDAWACMEIDITGNDDNGINEPEADDGDVTNGAGNGELQNFVSFVWWADDGDNVLEEDENDNVFFTENLISALDGLKVTLADSQGGIFGPGSLDGDLTYYIGKAWCFGDFTLSPVTQDGPVQIGLNGFPLNGPDVRNSGIVCDGSQLDNITQTDSVMANISFSAVQSRNNPNFLCAPIECEEIWAESVESNVQGTRKNGSAVLATRTDPTQALVAQTTGADYDSVTEGTFYSLGFNIGNLEGGSIVVDFGSPIYPVAGANNDIQIFEVTGGTVYPDETVKVEASQNAGGPWTLLSAAAIRDEALDISPLPWARFIQITDVSIIGDYEDIADAYDLDGVKAFCRNSLIPI
;
A
#
# COMPACT_ATOMS: atom_id res chain seq x y z
N MET A 1 -60.16 -8.95 87.08
CA MET A 1 -61.64 -8.90 86.96
C MET A 1 -62.00 -7.47 86.60
N LYS A 2 -62.58 -7.10 85.47
CA LYS A 2 -63.43 -7.81 84.52
C LYS A 2 -63.35 -7.01 83.22
N LYS A 3 -63.22 -7.75 82.13
CA LYS A 3 -63.91 -7.54 80.86
C LYS A 3 -63.59 -6.23 80.10
N ILE A 4 -62.97 -6.29 78.93
CA ILE A 4 -63.55 -6.85 77.69
C ILE A 4 -64.73 -5.99 77.23
N LEU A 5 -64.54 -5.44 76.03
CA LEU A 5 -65.52 -4.99 75.04
C LEU A 5 -66.09 -3.58 75.29
N ILE A 6 -65.64 -2.65 74.44
CA ILE A 6 -66.39 -2.19 73.25
C ILE A 6 -67.54 -1.31 73.70
N SER A 7 -67.37 -0.01 73.45
CA SER A 7 -68.36 0.81 72.76
C SER A 7 -67.78 2.21 72.71
N LEU A 8 -67.55 2.76 71.51
CA LEU A 8 -68.58 3.58 70.89
C LEU A 8 -69.14 4.61 71.88
N MET A 9 -68.62 5.83 71.85
CA MET A 9 -69.35 6.94 71.22
C MET A 9 -68.64 8.28 71.53
N THR A 10 -68.00 8.81 70.49
CA THR A 10 -68.20 10.19 70.02
C THR A 10 -68.33 11.29 71.08
N ILE A 11 -67.22 11.99 71.37
CA ILE A 11 -67.18 13.45 71.48
C ILE A 11 -65.77 13.83 70.98
N GLY A 12 -65.57 14.44 69.82
CA GLY A 12 -66.26 15.65 69.38
C GLY A 12 -65.44 16.86 69.81
N VAL A 13 -64.50 17.27 68.95
CA VAL A 13 -64.00 18.65 68.84
C VAL A 13 -63.35 19.23 70.11
N VAL A 14 -62.02 19.16 70.17
CA VAL A 14 -61.21 20.39 70.27
C VAL A 14 -59.99 20.22 69.36
N ALA A 15 -60.15 20.64 68.12
CA ALA A 15 -59.01 21.00 67.27
C ALA A 15 -58.42 22.29 67.86
N GLY A 16 -57.23 22.19 68.43
CA GLY A 16 -56.56 23.35 69.00
C GLY A 16 -55.24 22.99 69.68
N MET A 17 -54.14 23.34 69.00
CA MET A 17 -52.78 23.48 69.53
C MET A 17 -51.94 22.21 69.63
N VAL A 18 -51.44 21.80 68.45
CA VAL A 18 -50.00 21.65 68.12
C VAL A 18 -49.06 21.50 69.33
N VAL A 19 -48.63 20.26 69.57
CA VAL A 19 -47.34 19.97 70.21
C VAL A 19 -46.50 19.22 69.17
N ILE A 20 -45.62 19.99 68.53
CA ILE A 20 -44.53 19.52 67.66
C ILE A 20 -43.53 18.78 68.53
N GLY A 21 -43.20 17.55 68.16
CA GLY A 21 -42.20 16.75 68.87
C GLY A 21 -42.17 15.27 68.49
N GLY A 22 -42.44 14.94 67.22
CA GLY A 22 -42.07 13.64 66.65
C GLY A 22 -40.79 13.83 65.84
N THR A 23 -39.76 13.02 66.09
CA THR A 23 -38.56 12.99 65.27
C THR A 23 -38.91 12.44 63.88
N THR A 24 -39.33 13.31 62.97
CA THR A 24 -39.33 13.01 61.53
C THR A 24 -37.89 13.06 61.06
N ALA A 25 -37.38 11.99 60.43
CA ALA A 25 -36.17 12.10 59.65
C ALA A 25 -36.48 13.05 58.48
N PHE A 26 -35.89 14.24 58.51
CA PHE A 26 -36.07 15.33 57.56
C PHE A 26 -35.18 15.20 56.31
N PHE A 27 -34.48 14.07 56.15
CA PHE A 27 -33.54 13.88 55.05
C PHE A 27 -34.10 12.86 54.06
N SER A 28 -34.54 13.37 52.92
CA SER A 28 -34.63 12.65 51.65
C SER A 28 -33.81 13.45 50.66
N ASP A 29 -32.78 12.87 50.07
CA ASP A 29 -32.21 13.36 48.82
C ASP A 29 -32.80 12.56 47.65
N THR A 30 -32.72 13.15 46.46
CA THR A 30 -33.17 12.54 45.21
C THR A 30 -32.20 13.01 44.16
N GLU A 31 -31.30 12.12 43.76
CA GLU A 31 -30.37 12.40 42.68
C GLU A 31 -31.09 12.20 41.35
N THR A 32 -31.24 13.28 40.60
CA THR A 32 -31.91 13.26 39.29
C THR A 32 -30.88 13.53 38.20
N SER A 33 -30.69 12.54 37.32
CA SER A 33 -29.91 12.72 36.09
C SER A 33 -30.81 13.31 35.00
N THR A 34 -30.61 14.59 34.66
CA THR A 34 -31.36 15.31 33.62
C THR A 34 -30.45 15.68 32.45
N GLY A 35 -30.94 15.56 31.22
CA GLY A 35 -30.17 15.94 30.02
C GLY A 35 -29.31 14.81 29.44
N ASN A 36 -29.51 13.56 29.86
CA ASN A 36 -28.91 12.40 29.19
C ASN A 36 -29.29 12.42 27.72
N THR A 37 -28.28 12.52 26.86
CA THR A 37 -28.43 12.68 25.42
C THR A 37 -27.58 11.62 24.75
N PHE A 38 -28.12 10.98 23.71
CA PHE A 38 -27.32 10.22 22.77
C PHE A 38 -27.07 11.10 21.56
N THR A 39 -25.80 11.41 21.30
CA THR A 39 -25.35 12.07 20.07
C THR A 39 -24.59 11.03 19.27
N ALA A 40 -24.94 10.86 17.99
CA ALA A 40 -24.15 10.01 17.09
C ALA A 40 -22.81 10.68 16.80
N GLY A 41 -21.71 9.91 16.83
CA GLY A 41 -20.41 10.40 16.37
C GLY A 41 -20.42 10.62 14.86
N ALA A 42 -19.66 11.60 14.39
CA ALA A 42 -19.31 11.76 12.98
C ALA A 42 -17.87 11.27 12.78
N LEU A 43 -17.58 10.70 11.62
CA LEU A 43 -16.20 10.55 11.17
C LEU A 43 -15.89 11.78 10.31
N ASP A 44 -14.94 12.57 10.76
CA ASP A 44 -14.45 13.73 10.04
C ASP A 44 -12.95 13.58 9.88
N LEU A 45 -12.48 13.52 8.62
CA LEU A 45 -11.06 13.57 8.30
C LEU A 45 -10.75 15.02 7.94
N SER A 46 -9.95 15.64 8.79
CA SER A 46 -9.48 17.00 8.58
C SER A 46 -8.00 16.94 8.24
N ILE A 47 -7.57 17.74 7.27
CA ILE A 47 -6.17 17.78 6.83
C ILE A 47 -5.67 19.20 6.98
N ASP A 48 -4.38 19.38 7.20
CA ASP A 48 -3.69 20.65 7.00
C ASP A 48 -2.38 20.45 6.24
N ASN A 49 -1.83 21.55 5.73
CA ASN A 49 -0.56 21.54 5.03
C ASN A 49 0.30 22.74 5.45
N SER A 50 1.57 22.47 5.72
CA SER A 50 2.61 23.50 5.83
C SER A 50 3.68 23.25 4.78
N SER A 51 3.85 24.18 3.84
CA SER A 51 4.71 24.04 2.67
C SER A 51 5.80 25.11 2.64
N TYR A 52 6.98 24.72 2.14
CA TYR A 52 8.18 25.54 2.03
C TYR A 52 8.76 25.43 0.62
N LEU A 53 9.28 26.54 0.10
CA LEU A 53 10.03 26.61 -1.15
C LEU A 53 11.42 27.14 -0.85
N ASN A 54 12.46 26.37 -1.16
CA ASN A 54 13.86 26.70 -0.89
C ASN A 54 14.10 27.12 0.57
N GLY A 55 13.47 26.40 1.51
CA GLY A 55 13.53 26.67 2.95
C GLY A 55 12.74 27.90 3.42
N VAL A 56 11.90 28.51 2.56
CA VAL A 56 11.05 29.65 2.90
C VAL A 56 9.59 29.25 2.89
N PHE A 57 8.88 29.56 3.98
CA PHE A 57 7.44 29.28 4.12
C PHE A 57 6.63 29.82 2.92
N ASN A 58 5.86 28.94 2.28
CA ASN A 58 5.01 29.26 1.13
C ASN A 58 3.53 29.31 1.52
N ALA A 59 3.00 30.53 1.68
CA ALA A 59 1.60 30.73 2.05
C ALA A 59 0.59 30.35 0.96
N ALA A 60 1.02 30.15 -0.30
CA ALA A 60 0.11 29.77 -1.39
C ALA A 60 -0.35 28.32 -1.28
N THR A 61 0.53 27.43 -0.79
CA THR A 61 0.29 26.00 -0.62
C THR A 61 0.14 25.59 0.85
N SER A 62 0.41 26.50 1.79
CA SER A 62 0.16 26.27 3.21
C SER A 62 -1.24 26.70 3.64
N TRP A 63 -1.95 25.84 4.36
CA TRP A 63 -3.30 26.13 4.84
C TRP A 63 -3.62 25.35 6.12
N LEU A 64 -4.42 25.99 6.97
CA LEU A 64 -4.91 25.39 8.22
C LEU A 64 -6.00 24.35 7.96
N LEU A 65 -6.26 23.56 8.99
CA LEU A 65 -7.22 22.47 9.05
C LEU A 65 -8.47 22.68 8.18
N ALA A 66 -8.69 21.76 7.23
CA ALA A 66 -9.83 21.75 6.33
C ALA A 66 -10.36 20.32 6.07
N ASN A 67 -11.67 20.21 5.93
CA ASN A 67 -12.40 18.95 5.72
C ASN A 67 -12.99 18.90 4.29
N ASP A 68 -12.80 20.01 3.55
CA ASP A 68 -13.08 20.17 2.13
C ASP A 68 -11.80 20.74 1.50
N LEU A 69 -11.17 19.95 0.64
CA LEU A 69 -9.94 20.31 -0.04
C LEU A 69 -10.17 21.10 -1.33
N THR A 70 -11.41 21.50 -1.63
CA THR A 70 -11.71 22.32 -2.81
C THR A 70 -10.87 23.61 -2.82
N GLY A 71 -9.99 23.74 -3.81
CA GLY A 71 -9.09 24.88 -3.95
C GLY A 71 -7.91 24.89 -2.96
N LYS A 72 -7.62 23.76 -2.30
CA LYS A 72 -6.42 23.53 -1.50
C LYS A 72 -5.38 22.82 -2.36
N LEU A 73 -4.21 23.41 -2.50
CA LEU A 73 -3.14 22.89 -3.34
C LEU A 73 -1.95 22.52 -2.45
N PHE A 74 -1.40 21.33 -2.68
CA PHE A 74 -0.16 20.87 -2.03
C PHE A 74 1.09 21.32 -2.81
N PHE A 75 0.94 21.76 -4.05
CA PHE A 75 1.98 22.43 -4.81
C PHE A 75 1.33 23.33 -5.85
N ASP A 76 1.88 24.53 -6.05
CA ASP A 76 1.42 25.51 -7.02
C ASP A 76 2.58 26.47 -7.32
N PHE A 77 3.45 26.05 -8.24
CA PHE A 77 4.68 26.77 -8.59
C PHE A 77 4.66 27.11 -10.08
N HIS A 78 4.76 28.40 -10.39
CA HIS A 78 4.68 28.91 -11.77
C HIS A 78 6.03 29.36 -12.36
N ASP A 79 7.11 29.26 -11.59
CA ASP A 79 8.43 29.77 -11.97
C ASP A 79 9.54 28.95 -11.28
N LEU A 80 9.53 27.64 -11.55
CA LEU A 80 10.55 26.71 -11.08
C LEU A 80 11.88 27.01 -11.78
N LYS A 81 12.96 27.04 -11.00
CA LYS A 81 14.33 27.24 -11.48
C LYS A 81 15.16 26.00 -11.17
N PRO A 82 16.15 25.67 -12.01
CA PRO A 82 17.05 24.57 -11.72
C PRO A 82 17.61 24.61 -10.29
N GLY A 83 17.41 23.53 -9.54
CA GLY A 83 17.82 23.39 -8.14
C GLY A 83 16.81 23.91 -7.13
N ASP A 84 15.66 24.43 -7.58
CA ASP A 84 14.53 24.69 -6.68
C ASP A 84 14.04 23.37 -6.08
N TRP A 85 13.77 23.43 -4.79
CA TRP A 85 13.20 22.33 -4.03
C TRP A 85 12.13 22.85 -3.10
N GLY A 86 11.23 21.98 -2.69
CA GLY A 86 10.22 22.33 -1.72
C GLY A 86 9.80 21.13 -0.89
N GLU A 87 9.11 21.44 0.21
CA GLU A 87 8.71 20.45 1.19
C GLU A 87 7.36 20.78 1.79
N ASP A 88 6.64 19.74 2.20
CA ASP A 88 5.34 19.87 2.82
C ASP A 88 5.18 18.89 3.98
N THR A 89 4.71 19.41 5.12
CA THR A 89 4.09 18.59 6.16
C THR A 89 2.59 18.51 5.88
N ILE A 90 2.08 17.31 5.64
CA ILE A 90 0.64 17.05 5.54
C ILE A 90 0.20 16.37 6.82
N SER A 91 -0.69 17.00 7.57
CA SER A 91 -1.21 16.45 8.83
C SER A 91 -2.60 15.86 8.63
N LEU A 92 -2.83 14.64 9.10
CA LEU A 92 -4.14 14.00 9.13
C LEU A 92 -4.69 14.00 10.55
N HIS A 93 -5.95 14.43 10.68
CA HIS A 93 -6.66 14.50 11.95
C HIS A 93 -7.98 13.76 11.84
N THR A 94 -8.21 12.83 12.76
CA THR A 94 -9.46 12.07 12.83
C THR A 94 -10.01 12.12 14.25
N GLU A 95 -11.31 12.35 14.41
CA GLU A 95 -11.95 12.34 15.75
C GLU A 95 -12.20 10.92 16.29
N ASN A 96 -12.15 9.91 15.43
CA ASN A 96 -12.44 8.52 15.77
C ASN A 96 -11.49 7.62 15.00
N ASP A 97 -11.25 6.42 15.55
CA ASP A 97 -10.43 5.41 14.90
C ASP A 97 -10.88 5.15 13.46
N ALA A 98 -9.94 5.28 12.52
CA ALA A 98 -10.24 5.32 11.10
C ALA A 98 -9.21 4.53 10.28
N TRP A 99 -9.71 3.85 9.26
CA TRP A 99 -8.91 3.49 8.11
C TRP A 99 -8.77 4.71 7.22
N ALA A 100 -7.61 4.89 6.61
CA ALA A 100 -7.34 6.03 5.74
C ALA A 100 -6.48 5.63 4.54
N CYS A 101 -6.78 6.26 3.42
CA CYS A 101 -6.13 6.02 2.13
C CYS A 101 -5.78 7.34 1.48
N MET A 102 -4.70 7.36 0.73
CA MET A 102 -4.28 8.49 -0.10
C MET A 102 -4.16 8.03 -1.56
N GLU A 103 -4.56 8.88 -2.49
CA GLU A 103 -4.46 8.62 -3.94
C GLU A 103 -3.95 9.88 -4.63
N ILE A 104 -3.01 9.69 -5.56
CA ILE A 104 -2.46 10.74 -6.41
C ILE A 104 -2.72 10.35 -7.87
N ASP A 105 -3.21 11.30 -8.66
CA ASP A 105 -3.43 11.13 -10.10
C ASP A 105 -2.81 12.32 -10.84
N ILE A 106 -2.02 12.04 -11.89
CA ILE A 106 -1.55 13.09 -12.78
C ILE A 106 -2.69 13.47 -13.72
N THR A 107 -2.99 14.76 -13.79
CA THR A 107 -4.14 15.30 -14.52
C THR A 107 -3.76 16.09 -15.76
N GLY A 108 -2.48 16.43 -15.91
CA GLY A 108 -1.94 17.14 -17.06
C GLY A 108 -0.42 17.11 -17.06
N ASN A 109 0.16 17.09 -18.25
CA ASN A 109 1.60 17.14 -18.50
C ASN A 109 1.82 17.83 -19.84
N ASP A 110 1.58 19.13 -19.88
CA ASP A 110 1.46 19.87 -21.12
C ASP A 110 2.69 20.75 -21.32
N ASP A 111 3.23 20.73 -22.54
CA ASP A 111 4.12 21.79 -23.05
C ASP A 111 3.22 22.94 -23.53
N ASN A 112 3.43 24.15 -22.97
CA ASN A 112 2.62 25.33 -23.30
C ASN A 112 3.25 26.24 -24.36
N GLY A 113 4.21 25.71 -25.10
CA GLY A 113 4.73 26.21 -26.35
C GLY A 113 6.22 26.48 -26.31
N ILE A 114 6.97 25.69 -27.08
CA ILE A 114 8.40 25.89 -27.39
C ILE A 114 8.79 27.37 -27.64
N ASN A 115 9.49 27.96 -26.69
CA ASN A 115 10.15 29.25 -26.80
C ASN A 115 11.54 29.13 -27.46
N GLU A 116 12.23 30.26 -27.67
CA GLU A 116 13.54 30.22 -28.34
C GLU A 116 14.61 29.48 -27.53
N PRO A 117 14.78 29.72 -26.21
CA PRO A 117 15.64 28.89 -25.37
C PRO A 117 15.37 27.37 -25.43
N GLU A 118 14.10 26.96 -25.39
CA GLU A 118 13.69 25.54 -25.51
C GLU A 118 14.10 24.95 -26.87
N ALA A 119 13.79 25.66 -27.95
CA ALA A 119 14.13 25.23 -29.31
C ALA A 119 15.65 25.14 -29.53
N ASP A 120 16.43 26.04 -28.93
CA ASP A 120 17.89 26.06 -29.01
C ASP A 120 18.53 24.87 -28.26
N ASP A 121 17.92 24.42 -27.17
CA ASP A 121 18.32 23.21 -26.43
C ASP A 121 17.72 21.91 -27.00
N GLY A 122 17.00 22.01 -28.11
CA GLY A 122 16.60 20.87 -28.92
C GLY A 122 15.21 20.32 -28.62
N ASP A 123 14.35 21.12 -27.98
CA ASP A 123 12.95 20.79 -27.83
C ASP A 123 12.25 20.68 -29.19
N VAL A 124 11.46 19.61 -29.35
CA VAL A 124 10.72 19.28 -30.55
C VAL A 124 9.28 18.83 -30.25
N THR A 125 8.89 18.74 -28.98
CA THR A 125 7.54 18.32 -28.60
C THR A 125 6.73 19.54 -28.19
N ASN A 126 5.40 19.48 -28.29
CA ASN A 126 4.54 20.63 -27.95
C ASN A 126 3.11 20.14 -27.71
N GLY A 127 2.43 20.74 -26.73
CA GLY A 127 1.02 20.57 -26.51
C GLY A 127 0.71 19.50 -25.46
N ALA A 128 -0.58 19.13 -25.40
CA ALA A 128 -1.08 18.34 -24.30
C ALA A 128 -0.42 16.95 -24.20
N GLY A 129 0.01 16.60 -22.99
CA GLY A 129 0.70 15.33 -22.70
C GLY A 129 2.17 15.26 -23.12
N ASN A 130 2.73 16.31 -23.73
CA ASN A 130 4.09 16.30 -24.25
C ASN A 130 5.13 16.96 -23.34
N GLY A 131 4.74 17.54 -22.20
CA GLY A 131 5.70 18.25 -21.34
C GLY A 131 6.86 17.38 -20.83
N GLU A 132 8.05 17.94 -20.83
CA GLU A 132 9.29 17.34 -20.39
C GLU A 132 9.52 17.51 -18.87
N LEU A 133 8.97 18.56 -18.25
CA LEU A 133 9.16 18.90 -16.84
C LEU A 133 8.92 17.74 -15.88
N GLN A 134 7.94 16.87 -16.16
CA GLN A 134 7.69 15.67 -15.36
C GLN A 134 8.93 14.80 -15.14
N ASN A 135 9.86 14.77 -16.10
CA ASN A 135 11.06 13.93 -16.07
C ASN A 135 12.18 14.52 -15.21
N PHE A 136 12.00 15.73 -14.71
CA PHE A 136 13.04 16.49 -14.00
C PHE A 136 12.61 16.93 -12.60
N VAL A 137 11.37 16.65 -12.21
CA VAL A 137 10.88 16.88 -10.85
C VAL A 137 10.76 15.55 -10.12
N SER A 138 11.67 15.35 -9.16
CA SER A 138 11.71 14.18 -8.30
C SER A 138 10.86 14.41 -7.05
N PHE A 139 10.30 13.34 -6.49
CA PHE A 139 9.55 13.36 -5.24
C PHE A 139 10.06 12.30 -4.26
N VAL A 140 9.98 12.62 -2.97
CA VAL A 140 10.06 11.66 -1.87
C VAL A 140 8.88 11.89 -0.93
N TRP A 141 8.31 10.80 -0.43
CA TRP A 141 7.27 10.80 0.58
C TRP A 141 7.58 9.78 1.67
N TRP A 142 7.36 10.17 2.93
CA TRP A 142 7.61 9.31 4.09
C TRP A 142 6.56 9.53 5.18
N ALA A 143 6.40 8.52 6.04
CA ALA A 143 5.70 8.72 7.31
C ALA A 143 6.63 9.53 8.22
N ASP A 144 6.19 10.74 8.54
CA ASP A 144 6.98 11.77 9.22
C ASP A 144 6.55 11.89 10.68
N ASP A 145 7.42 12.43 11.52
CA ASP A 145 7.10 12.71 12.92
C ASP A 145 6.53 14.13 13.17
N GLY A 146 6.38 14.90 12.09
CA GLY A 146 5.71 16.19 12.02
C GLY A 146 6.65 17.40 11.89
N ASP A 147 7.97 17.18 11.87
CA ASP A 147 8.96 18.26 11.75
C ASP A 147 9.34 18.59 10.30
N ASN A 148 8.89 17.75 9.33
CA ASN A 148 9.14 17.90 7.90
C ASN A 148 10.60 17.80 7.48
N VAL A 149 11.40 17.00 8.18
CA VAL A 149 12.80 16.78 7.88
C VAL A 149 13.02 15.29 7.78
N LEU A 150 13.50 14.80 6.63
CA LEU A 150 13.78 13.37 6.52
C LEU A 150 14.98 12.98 7.39
N GLU A 151 14.74 12.10 8.37
CA GLU A 151 15.73 11.67 9.34
C GLU A 151 16.20 10.22 9.14
N GLU A 152 17.37 9.88 9.71
CA GLU A 152 18.00 8.56 9.56
C GLU A 152 17.10 7.40 10.03
N ASP A 153 16.24 7.61 11.02
CA ASP A 153 15.29 6.62 11.53
C ASP A 153 13.94 6.61 10.79
N GLU A 154 13.70 7.59 9.93
CA GLU A 154 12.54 7.67 9.05
C GLU A 154 12.84 7.18 7.63
N ASN A 155 14.11 7.00 7.28
CA ASN A 155 14.50 6.53 5.96
C ASN A 155 13.89 5.16 5.59
N ASP A 156 13.64 4.30 6.59
CA ASP A 156 12.94 3.02 6.41
C ASP A 156 11.41 3.19 6.25
N ASN A 157 10.87 4.38 6.56
CA ASN A 157 9.46 4.75 6.40
C ASN A 157 9.19 5.54 5.09
N VAL A 158 10.20 5.73 4.24
CA VAL A 158 10.02 6.25 2.88
C VAL A 158 9.19 5.25 2.08
N PHE A 159 7.99 5.67 1.66
CA PHE A 159 7.06 4.81 0.93
C PHE A 159 7.00 5.15 -0.57
N PHE A 160 7.62 6.26 -0.99
CA PHE A 160 7.79 6.61 -2.39
C PHE A 160 9.06 7.44 -2.57
N THR A 161 9.89 7.09 -3.53
CA THR A 161 10.99 7.94 -3.99
C THR A 161 11.28 7.64 -5.46
N GLU A 162 11.05 8.64 -6.31
CA GLU A 162 11.27 8.50 -7.76
C GLU A 162 11.75 9.82 -8.36
N ASN A 163 12.47 9.71 -9.47
CA ASN A 163 12.99 10.85 -10.23
C ASN A 163 12.05 11.33 -11.34
N LEU A 164 10.80 10.83 -11.35
CA LEU A 164 9.83 11.05 -12.41
C LEU A 164 8.44 11.29 -11.82
N ILE A 165 7.86 12.45 -12.10
CA ILE A 165 6.51 12.82 -11.63
C ILE A 165 5.43 11.83 -12.10
N SER A 166 5.57 11.24 -13.29
CA SER A 166 4.57 10.32 -13.82
C SER A 166 4.53 8.99 -13.08
N ALA A 167 5.53 8.68 -12.25
CA ALA A 167 5.47 7.57 -11.31
C ALA A 167 4.45 7.82 -10.17
N LEU A 168 3.97 9.06 -9.99
CA LEU A 168 2.86 9.37 -9.08
C LEU A 168 1.48 9.08 -9.68
N ASP A 169 1.37 8.83 -10.99
CA ASP A 169 0.06 8.66 -11.63
C ASP A 169 -0.62 7.37 -11.18
N GLY A 170 -1.81 7.49 -10.59
CA GLY A 170 -2.55 6.38 -9.98
C GLY A 170 -1.91 5.83 -8.71
N LEU A 171 -0.95 6.54 -8.11
CA LEU A 171 -0.31 6.12 -6.86
C LEU A 171 -1.34 6.07 -5.74
N LYS A 172 -1.56 4.88 -5.18
CA LYS A 172 -2.44 4.65 -4.03
C LYS A 172 -1.64 4.19 -2.84
N VAL A 173 -1.76 4.92 -1.75
CA VAL A 173 -1.04 4.67 -0.50
C VAL A 173 -2.04 4.27 0.57
N THR A 174 -1.84 3.07 1.13
CA THR A 174 -2.56 2.63 2.32
C THR A 174 -1.96 3.32 3.54
N LEU A 175 -2.61 4.37 4.03
CA LEU A 175 -2.17 5.04 5.26
C LEU A 175 -2.44 4.15 6.46
N ALA A 176 -3.63 3.55 6.51
CA ALA A 176 -4.02 2.52 7.46
C ALA A 176 -5.22 1.72 6.94
N ASP A 177 -5.12 0.40 6.89
CA ASP A 177 -6.25 -0.50 6.68
C ASP A 177 -6.17 -1.76 7.56
N SER A 178 -7.09 -2.72 7.35
CA SER A 178 -7.16 -3.94 8.16
C SER A 178 -5.93 -4.86 8.06
N GLN A 179 -5.05 -4.68 7.07
CA GLN A 179 -3.77 -5.40 6.91
C GLN A 179 -2.57 -4.57 7.38
N GLY A 180 -2.75 -3.28 7.67
CA GLY A 180 -1.71 -2.34 8.09
C GLY A 180 -1.61 -1.15 7.14
N GLY A 181 -0.58 -0.32 7.31
CA GLY A 181 -0.30 0.82 6.44
C GLY A 181 1.03 1.47 6.79
N ILE A 182 1.34 2.60 6.16
CA ILE A 182 2.61 3.31 6.40
C ILE A 182 2.79 3.76 7.86
N PHE A 183 1.68 3.96 8.59
CA PHE A 183 1.70 4.33 10.01
C PHE A 183 1.73 3.14 10.96
N GLY A 184 1.92 1.93 10.42
CA GLY A 184 2.02 0.70 11.18
C GLY A 184 0.74 -0.15 11.16
N PRO A 185 0.65 -1.14 12.05
CA PRO A 185 -0.49 -2.05 12.09
C PRO A 185 -1.71 -1.40 12.76
N GLY A 186 -2.89 -1.60 12.17
CA GLY A 186 -4.15 -1.14 12.75
C GLY A 186 -4.63 0.20 12.17
N SER A 187 -5.70 0.74 12.76
CA SER A 187 -6.31 1.99 12.29
C SER A 187 -5.51 3.18 12.78
N LEU A 188 -5.69 4.33 12.14
CA LEU A 188 -5.36 5.61 12.76
C LEU A 188 -6.21 5.76 14.02
N ASP A 189 -5.58 6.05 15.15
CA ASP A 189 -6.27 6.28 16.42
C ASP A 189 -6.94 7.66 16.39
N GLY A 190 -8.17 7.73 16.89
CA GLY A 190 -8.87 9.01 17.04
C GLY A 190 -8.13 9.95 17.98
N ASP A 191 -8.26 11.26 17.72
CA ASP A 191 -7.63 12.36 18.45
C ASP A 191 -6.09 12.40 18.38
N LEU A 192 -5.46 11.54 17.56
CA LEU A 192 -4.04 11.65 17.20
C LEU A 192 -3.87 12.33 15.84
N THR A 193 -2.76 13.05 15.70
CA THR A 193 -2.31 13.61 14.42
C THR A 193 -1.25 12.69 13.83
N TYR A 194 -1.40 12.39 12.55
CA TYR A 194 -0.43 11.64 11.76
C TYR A 194 0.17 12.57 10.70
N TYR A 195 1.46 12.41 10.40
CA TYR A 195 2.17 13.31 9.50
C TYR A 195 2.72 12.56 8.30
N ILE A 196 2.52 13.13 7.12
CA ILE A 196 3.17 12.70 5.89
C ILE A 196 4.13 13.82 5.50
N GLY A 197 5.41 13.49 5.45
CA GLY A 197 6.44 14.33 4.89
C GLY A 197 6.50 14.16 3.38
N LYS A 198 6.68 15.27 2.67
CA LYS A 198 6.87 15.30 1.22
C LYS A 198 7.98 16.27 0.89
N ALA A 199 8.92 15.85 0.07
CA ALA A 199 9.90 16.75 -0.53
C ALA A 199 9.93 16.55 -2.05
N TRP A 200 10.26 17.62 -2.78
CA TRP A 200 10.47 17.57 -4.22
C TRP A 200 11.68 18.39 -4.64
N CYS A 201 12.28 18.01 -5.76
CA CYS A 201 13.46 18.67 -6.33
C CYS A 201 13.30 18.79 -7.84
N PHE A 202 13.51 20.00 -8.37
CA PHE A 202 13.69 20.23 -9.79
C PHE A 202 15.18 20.12 -10.15
N GLY A 203 15.62 18.90 -10.49
CA GLY A 203 17.01 18.56 -10.75
C GLY A 203 17.39 17.16 -10.27
N ASP A 204 18.70 16.91 -10.17
CA ASP A 204 19.24 15.67 -9.63
C ASP A 204 18.96 15.60 -8.12
N PHE A 205 18.21 14.57 -7.74
CA PHE A 205 17.75 14.35 -6.39
C PHE A 205 18.60 13.28 -5.68
N THR A 206 18.99 13.55 -4.44
CA THR A 206 19.66 12.56 -3.58
C THR A 206 19.13 12.66 -2.15
N LEU A 207 18.74 11.52 -1.58
CA LEU A 207 18.42 11.43 -0.15
C LEU A 207 19.70 11.66 0.66
N SER A 208 19.61 12.57 1.63
CA SER A 208 20.66 12.84 2.61
C SER A 208 20.03 12.98 4.00
N PRO A 209 19.43 11.88 4.54
CA PRO A 209 18.73 11.94 5.82
C PRO A 209 19.63 12.51 6.92
N VAL A 210 19.06 13.30 7.81
CA VAL A 210 19.81 13.92 8.92
C VAL A 210 19.58 13.16 10.22
N THR A 211 20.45 13.39 11.22
CA THR A 211 20.33 12.70 12.51
C THR A 211 19.06 13.11 13.26
N GLN A 212 18.26 12.16 13.74
CA GLN A 212 17.08 12.40 14.58
C GLN A 212 17.31 13.40 15.74
N ASP A 213 16.46 14.44 15.88
CA ASP A 213 16.53 15.43 16.98
C ASP A 213 15.25 15.61 17.84
N GLY A 214 14.28 14.74 17.61
CA GLY A 214 13.01 14.57 18.32
C GLY A 214 11.83 15.03 17.45
N PRO A 215 10.60 14.65 17.83
CA PRO A 215 9.41 15.05 17.10
C PRO A 215 9.23 16.57 17.10
N VAL A 216 8.42 17.06 16.16
CA VAL A 216 8.16 18.49 15.93
C VAL A 216 8.22 19.35 17.20
N GLN A 217 9.21 20.23 17.25
CA GLN A 217 9.41 21.13 18.38
C GLN A 217 8.77 22.48 18.09
N ILE A 218 7.54 22.70 18.55
CA ILE A 218 6.84 23.98 18.30
C ILE A 218 7.42 25.12 19.15
N GLY A 219 7.90 26.16 18.47
CA GLY A 219 8.39 27.39 19.08
C GLY A 219 7.28 28.27 19.65
N LEU A 220 7.67 29.29 20.44
CA LEU A 220 6.72 30.25 21.06
C LEU A 220 5.87 31.04 20.05
N ASN A 221 6.25 31.01 18.78
CA ASN A 221 5.58 31.61 17.63
C ASN A 221 4.68 30.62 16.85
N GLY A 222 4.60 29.36 17.26
CA GLY A 222 3.79 28.33 16.60
C GLY A 222 4.43 27.69 15.37
N PHE A 223 5.72 27.96 15.11
CA PHE A 223 6.48 27.34 14.02
C PHE A 223 7.41 26.25 14.57
N PRO A 224 7.68 25.17 13.81
CA PRO A 224 8.70 24.19 14.17
C PRO A 224 10.06 24.85 14.41
N LEU A 225 10.79 24.41 15.44
CA LEU A 225 12.13 24.87 15.80
C LEU A 225 13.22 23.97 15.22
N ASN A 226 12.86 22.74 14.84
CA ASN A 226 13.72 21.75 14.21
C ASN A 226 13.35 21.48 12.74
N GLY A 227 12.49 22.32 12.16
CA GLY A 227 12.10 22.19 10.76
C GLY A 227 13.24 22.43 9.75
N PRO A 228 12.93 22.26 8.46
CA PRO A 228 13.93 22.24 7.39
C PRO A 228 14.65 23.57 7.17
N ASP A 229 14.03 24.69 7.56
CA ASP A 229 14.63 26.02 7.54
C ASP A 229 15.83 26.16 8.49
N VAL A 230 15.97 25.24 9.45
CA VAL A 230 17.07 25.17 10.42
C VAL A 230 18.07 24.07 10.08
N ARG A 231 17.61 22.91 9.59
CA ARG A 231 18.41 21.67 9.55
C ARG A 231 18.76 21.15 8.16
N ASN A 232 18.22 21.77 7.10
CA ASN A 232 18.11 21.20 5.76
C ASN A 232 17.08 20.06 5.73
N SER A 233 16.53 19.84 4.55
CA SER A 233 15.37 19.00 4.24
C SER A 233 15.58 17.47 4.32
N GLY A 234 16.78 17.02 4.71
CA GLY A 234 17.17 15.62 4.52
C GLY A 234 17.30 15.21 3.05
N ILE A 235 17.27 16.17 2.11
CA ILE A 235 17.49 15.96 0.68
C ILE A 235 18.57 16.90 0.13
N VAL A 236 19.13 16.53 -1.01
CA VAL A 236 20.01 17.38 -1.82
C VAL A 236 19.40 17.50 -3.21
N CYS A 237 19.24 18.74 -3.67
CA CYS A 237 18.73 19.07 -4.99
C CYS A 237 19.81 19.79 -5.81
N ASP A 238 20.23 19.20 -6.92
CA ASP A 238 21.22 19.78 -7.84
C ASP A 238 20.63 19.99 -9.24
N GLY A 239 20.32 21.24 -9.57
CA GLY A 239 19.85 21.62 -10.91
C GLY A 239 20.95 21.82 -11.96
N SER A 240 22.23 21.53 -11.65
CA SER A 240 23.34 21.87 -12.53
C SER A 240 23.34 21.16 -13.88
N GLN A 241 22.62 20.04 -14.00
CA GLN A 241 22.48 19.28 -15.24
C GLN A 241 21.24 19.66 -16.07
N LEU A 242 20.38 20.55 -15.56
CA LEU A 242 19.18 20.98 -16.27
C LEU A 242 19.51 22.03 -17.35
N ASP A 243 18.75 21.98 -18.43
CA ASP A 243 18.79 22.93 -19.55
C ASP A 243 17.43 23.66 -19.68
N ASN A 244 17.20 24.32 -20.82
CA ASN A 244 16.00 25.11 -21.02
C ASN A 244 14.79 24.32 -21.52
N ILE A 245 14.88 22.99 -21.72
CA ILE A 245 13.85 22.19 -22.41
C ILE A 245 12.48 22.16 -21.69
N THR A 246 12.39 22.66 -20.45
CA THR A 246 11.19 22.53 -19.59
C THR A 246 10.47 23.86 -19.30
N GLN A 247 10.91 24.99 -19.86
CA GLN A 247 10.53 26.33 -19.37
C GLN A 247 9.04 26.67 -19.50
N THR A 248 8.34 26.12 -20.48
CA THR A 248 6.92 26.38 -20.72
C THR A 248 6.02 25.24 -20.29
N ASP A 249 6.60 24.18 -19.76
CA ASP A 249 5.89 23.00 -19.36
C ASP A 249 5.08 23.19 -18.09
N SER A 250 4.09 22.32 -17.95
CA SER A 250 3.24 22.26 -16.78
C SER A 250 2.89 20.82 -16.45
N VAL A 251 2.95 20.48 -15.17
CA VAL A 251 2.43 19.22 -14.65
C VAL A 251 1.40 19.54 -13.58
N MET A 252 0.26 18.85 -13.62
CA MET A 252 -0.83 18.98 -12.66
C MET A 252 -1.14 17.61 -12.04
N ALA A 253 -1.42 17.56 -10.75
CA ALA A 253 -1.92 16.36 -10.09
C ALA A 253 -3.07 16.65 -9.13
N ASN A 254 -3.93 15.66 -8.94
CA ASN A 254 -4.87 15.62 -7.82
C ASN A 254 -4.26 14.78 -6.70
N ILE A 255 -4.36 15.25 -5.46
CA ILE A 255 -4.08 14.45 -4.27
C ILE A 255 -5.37 14.37 -3.49
N SER A 256 -5.80 13.15 -3.18
CA SER A 256 -7.04 12.88 -2.46
C SER A 256 -6.80 11.98 -1.26
N PHE A 257 -7.65 12.16 -0.25
CA PHE A 257 -7.62 11.37 0.98
C PHE A 257 -9.03 10.89 1.28
N SER A 258 -9.14 9.66 1.76
CA SER A 258 -10.40 9.10 2.21
C SER A 258 -10.24 8.43 3.57
N ALA A 259 -11.29 8.45 4.38
CA ALA A 259 -11.32 7.77 5.65
C ALA A 259 -12.63 7.03 5.87
N VAL A 260 -12.54 5.87 6.54
CA VAL A 260 -13.68 5.03 6.93
C VAL A 260 -13.51 4.59 8.37
N GLN A 261 -14.57 4.68 9.17
CA GLN A 261 -14.51 4.34 10.60
C GLN A 261 -14.12 2.88 10.78
N SER A 262 -13.11 2.62 11.62
CA SER A 262 -12.56 1.28 11.77
C SER A 262 -13.50 0.32 12.50
N ARG A 263 -14.13 0.79 13.58
CA ARG A 263 -15.01 0.00 14.46
C ARG A 263 -16.09 -0.81 13.73
N ASN A 264 -16.70 -0.24 12.70
CA ASN A 264 -17.82 -0.86 11.98
C ASN A 264 -17.38 -1.48 10.64
N ASN A 265 -16.12 -1.33 10.26
CA ASN A 265 -15.57 -1.83 9.00
C ASN A 265 -14.26 -2.60 9.25
N PRO A 266 -14.27 -3.68 10.06
CA PRO A 266 -13.04 -4.33 10.51
C PRO A 266 -12.20 -4.98 9.40
N ASN A 267 -12.77 -5.18 8.21
CA ASN A 267 -12.11 -5.79 7.05
C ASN A 267 -11.93 -4.78 5.90
N PHE A 268 -11.97 -3.48 6.19
CA PHE A 268 -11.74 -2.47 5.17
C PHE A 268 -10.32 -2.59 4.63
N LEU A 269 -10.18 -2.39 3.33
CA LEU A 269 -8.93 -2.33 2.61
C LEU A 269 -8.96 -1.07 1.75
N CYS A 270 -7.85 -0.35 1.70
CA CYS A 270 -7.75 0.84 0.84
C CYS A 270 -7.88 0.48 -0.64
N ALA A 271 -7.46 -0.73 -0.98
CA ALA A 271 -7.76 -1.35 -2.24
C ALA A 271 -8.50 -2.67 -2.01
N PRO A 272 -9.66 -2.88 -2.66
CA PRO A 272 -10.37 -4.14 -2.59
C PRO A 272 -9.54 -5.26 -3.21
N ILE A 273 -9.63 -6.45 -2.62
CA ILE A 273 -9.19 -7.68 -3.29
C ILE A 273 -10.16 -7.96 -4.44
N GLU A 274 -9.65 -7.90 -5.65
CA GLU A 274 -10.37 -8.28 -6.86
C GLU A 274 -9.96 -9.69 -7.27
N CYS A 275 -10.96 -10.57 -7.34
CA CYS A 275 -10.76 -11.94 -7.76
C CYS A 275 -10.96 -12.07 -9.26
N GLU A 276 -9.90 -11.71 -9.98
CA GLU A 276 -9.74 -11.90 -11.41
C GLU A 276 -8.49 -12.75 -11.72
N GLU A 277 -8.49 -13.36 -12.91
CA GLU A 277 -7.35 -14.14 -13.37
C GLU A 277 -6.17 -13.23 -13.69
N ILE A 278 -5.04 -13.51 -13.07
CA ILE A 278 -3.78 -12.78 -13.27
C ILE A 278 -2.63 -13.75 -13.49
N TRP A 279 -1.67 -13.34 -14.30
CA TRP A 279 -0.47 -14.11 -14.59
C TRP A 279 0.72 -13.55 -13.84
N ALA A 280 1.74 -14.38 -13.62
CA ALA A 280 3.02 -13.88 -13.16
C ALA A 280 3.57 -12.82 -14.14
N GLU A 281 4.17 -11.77 -13.60
CA GLU A 281 4.61 -10.60 -14.37
C GLU A 281 6.08 -10.71 -14.79
N SER A 282 6.92 -11.27 -13.93
CA SER A 282 8.35 -11.38 -14.19
C SER A 282 8.99 -12.62 -13.55
N VAL A 283 10.24 -12.88 -13.96
CA VAL A 283 11.06 -13.95 -13.38
C VAL A 283 12.08 -13.32 -12.44
N GLU A 284 11.94 -13.59 -11.15
CA GLU A 284 12.85 -13.11 -10.11
C GLU A 284 14.19 -13.86 -10.19
N SER A 285 14.15 -15.19 -10.31
CA SER A 285 15.36 -15.99 -10.47
C SER A 285 15.05 -17.34 -11.12
N ASN A 286 16.06 -17.96 -11.75
CA ASN A 286 15.94 -19.33 -12.25
C ASN A 286 17.30 -20.04 -12.23
N VAL A 287 17.24 -21.36 -12.07
CA VAL A 287 18.38 -22.27 -12.17
C VAL A 287 17.93 -23.47 -13.01
N GLN A 288 18.22 -23.45 -14.31
CA GLN A 288 17.85 -24.54 -15.20
C GLN A 288 18.72 -25.78 -14.97
N GLY A 289 18.07 -26.95 -14.95
CA GLY A 289 18.74 -28.25 -14.95
C GLY A 289 19.22 -28.68 -16.34
N THR A 290 19.26 -29.99 -16.53
CA THR A 290 19.70 -30.67 -17.75
C THR A 290 18.67 -31.69 -18.20
N ARG A 291 18.76 -32.14 -19.45
CA ARG A 291 18.02 -33.33 -19.89
C ARG A 291 18.54 -34.58 -19.17
N LYS A 292 17.75 -35.65 -19.15
CA LYS A 292 18.09 -36.92 -18.49
C LYS A 292 19.45 -37.49 -18.92
N ASN A 293 19.84 -37.33 -20.18
CA ASN A 293 21.15 -37.75 -20.70
C ASN A 293 22.33 -36.82 -20.31
N GLY A 294 22.10 -35.78 -19.51
CA GLY A 294 23.09 -34.81 -19.05
C GLY A 294 23.45 -33.73 -20.08
N SER A 295 22.77 -33.68 -21.23
CA SER A 295 22.92 -32.57 -22.16
C SER A 295 22.07 -31.38 -21.74
N ALA A 296 22.43 -30.18 -22.20
CA ALA A 296 21.63 -28.98 -21.97
C ALA A 296 20.20 -29.15 -22.52
N VAL A 297 19.23 -28.51 -21.84
CA VAL A 297 17.86 -28.33 -22.36
C VAL A 297 17.92 -27.65 -23.74
N LEU A 298 16.93 -27.92 -24.58
CA LEU A 298 16.89 -27.35 -25.93
C LEU A 298 16.81 -25.83 -25.88
N ALA A 299 17.49 -25.15 -26.81
CA ALA A 299 17.55 -23.68 -26.83
C ALA A 299 16.16 -23.02 -27.01
N THR A 300 15.18 -23.74 -27.55
CA THR A 300 13.79 -23.31 -27.67
C THR A 300 12.98 -23.44 -26.38
N ARG A 301 13.57 -23.95 -25.29
CA ARG A 301 12.91 -24.24 -24.00
C ARG A 301 13.72 -23.69 -22.80
N THR A 302 14.53 -22.66 -23.04
CA THR A 302 15.49 -22.11 -22.06
C THR A 302 15.20 -20.65 -21.69
N ASP A 303 14.24 -20.01 -22.35
CA ASP A 303 13.82 -18.65 -22.02
C ASP A 303 12.81 -18.70 -20.86
N PRO A 304 13.18 -18.24 -19.65
CA PRO A 304 12.32 -18.37 -18.47
C PRO A 304 11.08 -17.48 -18.56
N THR A 305 11.07 -16.46 -19.43
CA THR A 305 9.89 -15.60 -19.63
C THR A 305 8.71 -16.36 -20.25
N GLN A 306 8.98 -17.52 -20.87
CA GLN A 306 7.96 -18.42 -21.42
C GLN A 306 7.18 -19.17 -20.34
N ALA A 307 7.56 -19.09 -19.07
CA ALA A 307 6.83 -19.67 -17.94
C ALA A 307 5.78 -18.74 -17.32
N LEU A 308 5.65 -17.50 -17.82
CA LEU A 308 4.84 -16.47 -17.16
C LEU A 308 3.34 -16.57 -17.51
N VAL A 309 3.04 -16.76 -18.80
CA VAL A 309 1.67 -16.73 -19.34
C VAL A 309 1.43 -17.97 -20.20
N ALA A 310 0.47 -18.80 -19.79
CA ALA A 310 0.17 -20.02 -20.52
C ALA A 310 -0.38 -19.75 -21.92
N GLN A 311 0.10 -20.52 -22.89
CA GLN A 311 -0.50 -20.63 -24.22
C GLN A 311 -1.41 -21.86 -24.33
N THR A 312 -1.31 -22.79 -23.38
CA THR A 312 -2.20 -23.94 -23.25
C THR A 312 -3.53 -23.60 -22.62
N THR A 313 -4.45 -24.56 -22.64
CA THR A 313 -5.79 -24.40 -22.05
C THR A 313 -5.90 -24.95 -20.62
N GLY A 314 -4.82 -25.52 -20.08
CA GLY A 314 -4.81 -26.25 -18.81
C GLY A 314 -5.55 -27.58 -18.90
N ALA A 315 -5.34 -28.32 -20.00
CA ALA A 315 -5.87 -29.66 -20.18
C ALA A 315 -4.74 -30.67 -19.97
N ASP A 316 -5.04 -31.85 -19.43
CA ASP A 316 -4.02 -32.90 -19.18
C ASP A 316 -3.11 -33.21 -20.39
N TYR A 317 -3.58 -32.95 -21.62
CA TYR A 317 -2.77 -32.99 -22.82
C TYR A 317 -3.11 -31.83 -23.77
N ASP A 318 -2.07 -31.12 -24.21
CA ASP A 318 -2.16 -29.93 -25.05
C ASP A 318 -1.46 -30.09 -26.40
N SER A 319 -1.72 -29.12 -27.28
CA SER A 319 -0.94 -28.97 -28.51
C SER A 319 0.35 -28.21 -28.22
N VAL A 320 1.47 -28.93 -28.21
CA VAL A 320 2.79 -28.35 -27.93
C VAL A 320 3.25 -27.46 -29.07
N THR A 321 3.51 -26.19 -28.79
CA THR A 321 4.16 -25.25 -29.71
C THR A 321 5.58 -25.00 -29.21
N GLU A 322 6.60 -25.15 -30.07
CA GLU A 322 7.98 -24.89 -29.65
C GLU A 322 8.19 -23.41 -29.32
N GLY A 323 8.93 -23.11 -28.25
CA GLY A 323 9.24 -21.74 -27.86
C GLY A 323 8.09 -21.04 -27.14
N THR A 324 7.23 -21.78 -26.44
CA THR A 324 6.11 -21.21 -25.68
C THR A 324 6.14 -21.57 -24.20
N PHE A 325 7.10 -22.38 -23.76
CA PHE A 325 7.22 -22.88 -22.41
C PHE A 325 8.69 -23.04 -22.00
N TYR A 326 8.92 -23.13 -20.70
CA TYR A 326 10.25 -23.30 -20.11
C TYR A 326 10.35 -24.66 -19.42
N SER A 327 11.29 -25.50 -19.87
CA SER A 327 11.57 -26.77 -19.19
C SER A 327 12.47 -26.54 -17.99
N LEU A 328 12.09 -27.00 -16.80
CA LEU A 328 12.91 -26.81 -15.60
C LEU A 328 14.25 -27.57 -15.70
N GLY A 329 14.26 -28.75 -16.32
CA GLY A 329 15.42 -29.61 -16.38
C GLY A 329 15.59 -30.48 -15.12
N PHE A 330 16.07 -31.70 -15.30
CA PHE A 330 16.52 -32.56 -14.21
C PHE A 330 17.87 -32.09 -13.67
N ASN A 331 18.11 -32.25 -12.38
CA ASN A 331 19.41 -32.00 -11.79
C ASN A 331 20.13 -33.32 -11.45
N ILE A 332 20.92 -33.82 -12.39
CA ILE A 332 21.60 -35.11 -12.27
C ILE A 332 22.69 -35.02 -11.18
N GLY A 333 22.40 -35.57 -10.00
CA GLY A 333 23.36 -35.69 -8.88
C GLY A 333 23.07 -34.77 -7.69
N ASN A 334 22.01 -33.95 -7.73
CA ASN A 334 21.50 -33.20 -6.59
C ASN A 334 20.14 -33.77 -6.13
N LEU A 335 19.64 -33.28 -4.98
CA LEU A 335 18.38 -33.75 -4.40
C LEU A 335 17.13 -33.19 -5.11
N GLU A 336 17.24 -32.02 -5.73
CA GLU A 336 16.13 -31.32 -6.39
C GLU A 336 16.56 -30.86 -7.79
N GLY A 337 15.61 -30.84 -8.73
CA GLY A 337 15.77 -30.48 -10.14
C GLY A 337 16.08 -29.01 -10.38
N GLY A 338 15.90 -28.56 -11.62
CA GLY A 338 15.92 -27.13 -11.93
C GLY A 338 14.75 -26.40 -11.29
N SER A 339 14.89 -25.09 -11.12
CA SER A 339 13.90 -24.27 -10.43
C SER A 339 13.75 -22.88 -11.03
N ILE A 340 12.60 -22.27 -10.77
CA ILE A 340 12.26 -20.91 -11.15
C ILE A 340 11.48 -20.24 -10.02
N VAL A 341 11.71 -18.95 -9.81
CA VAL A 341 10.91 -18.08 -8.96
C VAL A 341 10.25 -17.04 -9.85
N VAL A 342 8.93 -16.99 -9.82
CA VAL A 342 8.14 -15.98 -10.53
C VAL A 342 7.62 -14.94 -9.55
N ASP A 343 7.52 -13.69 -10.01
CA ASP A 343 6.97 -12.55 -9.28
C ASP A 343 5.67 -12.09 -9.96
N PHE A 344 4.61 -11.94 -9.16
CA PHE A 344 3.32 -11.39 -9.61
C PHE A 344 3.29 -9.86 -9.65
N GLY A 345 4.38 -9.18 -9.28
CA GLY A 345 4.50 -7.74 -9.17
C GLY A 345 3.77 -7.18 -7.94
N SER A 346 2.63 -7.78 -7.59
CA SER A 346 1.74 -7.38 -6.49
C SER A 346 1.37 -8.59 -5.61
N PRO A 347 0.92 -8.35 -4.36
CA PRO A 347 0.38 -9.39 -3.51
C PRO A 347 -0.84 -10.10 -4.15
N ILE A 348 -0.80 -11.43 -4.16
CA ILE A 348 -1.90 -12.34 -4.46
C ILE A 348 -2.51 -12.88 -3.16
N TYR A 349 -3.83 -13.07 -3.15
CA TYR A 349 -4.58 -13.37 -1.93
C TYR A 349 -5.35 -14.68 -2.05
N PRO A 350 -5.61 -15.36 -0.91
CA PRO A 350 -6.48 -16.54 -0.89
C PRO A 350 -7.89 -16.20 -1.37
N VAL A 351 -8.43 -17.05 -2.24
CA VAL A 351 -9.81 -16.95 -2.73
C VAL A 351 -10.75 -17.43 -1.61
N ALA A 352 -11.58 -16.52 -1.09
CA ALA A 352 -12.46 -16.84 0.03
C ALA A 352 -13.39 -18.04 -0.26
N GLY A 353 -13.18 -19.14 0.46
CA GLY A 353 -14.00 -20.35 0.35
C GLY A 353 -13.67 -21.28 -0.82
N ALA A 354 -12.60 -21.01 -1.56
CA ALA A 354 -11.97 -21.95 -2.49
C ALA A 354 -10.62 -22.42 -1.91
N ASN A 355 -10.11 -23.53 -2.44
CA ASN A 355 -8.78 -24.07 -2.10
C ASN A 355 -7.84 -23.99 -3.31
N ASN A 356 -8.13 -23.09 -4.25
CA ASN A 356 -7.47 -22.97 -5.55
C ASN A 356 -7.18 -21.48 -5.77
N ASP A 357 -6.05 -21.02 -5.23
CA ASP A 357 -5.64 -19.61 -5.24
C ASP A 357 -4.64 -19.32 -6.37
N ILE A 358 -3.85 -20.35 -6.73
CA ILE A 358 -2.96 -20.36 -7.87
C ILE A 358 -3.17 -21.61 -8.72
N GLN A 359 -2.66 -21.59 -9.95
CA GLN A 359 -2.59 -22.73 -10.84
C GLN A 359 -1.26 -22.75 -11.58
N ILE A 360 -0.59 -23.90 -11.58
CA ILE A 360 0.69 -24.11 -12.25
C ILE A 360 0.42 -24.85 -13.56
N PHE A 361 0.66 -24.21 -14.70
CA PHE A 361 0.36 -24.79 -16.01
C PHE A 361 1.54 -25.59 -16.54
N GLU A 362 1.28 -26.83 -16.92
CA GLU A 362 2.24 -27.72 -17.58
C GLU A 362 1.82 -27.91 -19.03
N VAL A 363 2.75 -27.92 -19.97
CA VAL A 363 2.44 -28.32 -21.34
C VAL A 363 2.88 -29.75 -21.61
N THR A 364 1.92 -30.68 -21.62
CA THR A 364 2.19 -32.08 -21.99
C THR A 364 1.59 -32.43 -23.36
N GLY A 365 2.41 -32.89 -24.29
CA GLY A 365 1.94 -33.33 -25.60
C GLY A 365 1.36 -34.75 -25.63
N GLY A 366 0.42 -35.00 -26.55
CA GLY A 366 -0.01 -36.34 -26.92
C GLY A 366 -1.25 -36.82 -26.16
N THR A 367 -1.27 -38.08 -25.73
CA THR A 367 -2.40 -38.68 -25.00
C THR A 367 -1.98 -39.63 -23.87
N VAL A 368 -0.68 -39.92 -23.75
CA VAL A 368 -0.09 -40.79 -22.73
C VAL A 368 1.35 -40.33 -22.53
N TYR A 369 1.67 -39.87 -21.33
CA TYR A 369 3.01 -39.51 -20.88
C TYR A 369 3.03 -39.60 -19.33
N PRO A 370 4.15 -39.94 -18.67
CA PRO A 370 4.24 -39.93 -17.20
C PRO A 370 3.98 -38.53 -16.63
N ASP A 371 3.54 -38.44 -15.37
CA ASP A 371 3.31 -37.16 -14.71
C ASP A 371 4.64 -36.56 -14.25
N GLU A 372 5.03 -35.45 -14.87
CA GLU A 372 6.10 -34.61 -14.34
C GLU A 372 5.58 -33.93 -13.07
N THR A 373 6.46 -33.78 -12.08
CA THR A 373 6.05 -33.30 -10.76
C THR A 373 6.93 -32.16 -10.31
N VAL A 374 6.32 -31.13 -9.73
CA VAL A 374 7.01 -29.98 -9.16
C VAL A 374 6.69 -29.81 -7.68
N LYS A 375 7.70 -29.42 -6.91
CA LYS A 375 7.52 -28.83 -5.58
C LYS A 375 7.20 -27.35 -5.78
N VAL A 376 6.12 -26.89 -5.17
CA VAL A 376 5.63 -25.51 -5.25
C VAL A 376 5.62 -24.89 -3.87
N GLU A 377 6.28 -23.75 -3.74
CA GLU A 377 6.42 -22.98 -2.50
C GLU A 377 6.06 -21.52 -2.76
N ALA A 378 5.54 -20.81 -1.75
CA ALA A 378 5.16 -19.41 -1.86
C ALA A 378 5.82 -18.54 -0.77
N SER A 379 6.04 -17.27 -1.10
CA SER A 379 6.65 -16.30 -0.21
C SER A 379 6.09 -14.88 -0.42
N GLN A 380 6.13 -14.09 0.65
CA GLN A 380 5.85 -12.66 0.63
C GLN A 380 7.05 -11.82 0.15
N ASN A 381 8.28 -12.38 0.23
CA ASN A 381 9.53 -11.73 -0.18
C ASN A 381 10.33 -12.60 -1.17
N ALA A 382 11.11 -11.98 -2.06
CA ALA A 382 11.89 -12.66 -3.10
C ALA A 382 12.84 -13.76 -2.58
N GLY A 383 13.40 -13.58 -1.37
CA GLY A 383 14.35 -14.52 -0.76
C GLY A 383 13.74 -15.52 0.23
N GLY A 384 12.42 -15.53 0.41
CA GLY A 384 11.74 -16.30 1.46
C GLY A 384 11.46 -15.49 2.75
N PRO A 385 11.03 -16.15 3.84
CA PRO A 385 10.90 -17.60 4.01
C PRO A 385 9.85 -18.23 3.08
N TRP A 386 10.10 -19.45 2.63
CA TRP A 386 9.23 -20.21 1.74
C TRP A 386 8.24 -21.08 2.52
N THR A 387 6.98 -21.05 2.10
CA THR A 387 5.91 -21.91 2.59
C THR A 387 5.58 -22.96 1.55
N LEU A 388 5.74 -24.24 1.90
CA LEU A 388 5.43 -25.35 1.02
C LEU A 388 3.91 -25.43 0.75
N LEU A 389 3.52 -25.35 -0.52
CA LEU A 389 2.13 -25.51 -0.96
C LEU A 389 1.88 -26.95 -1.44
N SER A 390 2.79 -27.48 -2.26
CA SER A 390 2.77 -28.88 -2.70
C SER A 390 4.18 -29.43 -2.82
N ALA A 391 4.37 -30.68 -2.40
CA ALA A 391 5.65 -31.37 -2.53
C ALA A 391 5.83 -32.09 -3.88
N ALA A 392 4.75 -32.28 -4.64
CA ALA A 392 4.73 -33.02 -5.91
C ALA A 392 3.43 -32.71 -6.67
N ALA A 393 3.23 -31.45 -7.04
CA ALA A 393 2.13 -31.05 -7.89
C ALA A 393 2.33 -31.57 -9.32
N ILE A 394 1.24 -31.95 -9.97
CA ILE A 394 1.22 -32.50 -11.34
C ILE A 394 0.61 -31.48 -12.33
N ARG A 395 0.38 -31.90 -13.58
CA ARG A 395 -0.22 -31.09 -14.66
C ARG A 395 -1.35 -30.19 -14.20
N ASP A 396 -1.21 -28.90 -14.52
CA ASP A 396 -2.24 -27.87 -14.38
C ASP A 396 -2.84 -27.76 -12.98
N GLU A 397 -2.13 -28.24 -11.96
CA GLU A 397 -2.68 -28.37 -10.62
C GLU A 397 -2.93 -27.00 -9.99
N ALA A 398 -4.13 -26.84 -9.44
CA ALA A 398 -4.50 -25.66 -8.67
C ALA A 398 -4.16 -25.88 -7.19
N LEU A 399 -3.60 -24.86 -6.55
CA LEU A 399 -3.06 -24.95 -5.19
C LEU A 399 -3.60 -23.81 -4.32
N ASP A 400 -3.71 -24.09 -3.02
CA ASP A 400 -4.06 -23.14 -1.96
C ASP A 400 -2.78 -22.49 -1.42
N ILE A 401 -2.75 -21.16 -1.28
CA ILE A 401 -1.59 -20.46 -0.69
C ILE A 401 -1.69 -20.38 0.84
N SER A 402 -2.82 -20.78 1.42
CA SER A 402 -3.00 -20.86 2.87
C SER A 402 -1.91 -21.74 3.53
N PRO A 403 -1.41 -21.38 4.72
CA PRO A 403 -1.95 -20.38 5.65
C PRO A 403 -1.41 -18.96 5.44
N LEU A 404 -0.73 -18.68 4.32
CA LEU A 404 -0.27 -17.32 4.07
C LEU A 404 -1.47 -16.37 3.88
N PRO A 405 -1.46 -15.19 4.51
CA PRO A 405 -2.52 -14.20 4.28
C PRO A 405 -2.46 -13.62 2.86
N TRP A 406 -1.28 -13.63 2.25
CA TRP A 406 -0.99 -13.29 0.87
C TRP A 406 0.39 -13.82 0.48
N ALA A 407 0.66 -13.94 -0.82
CA ALA A 407 1.98 -14.25 -1.38
C ALA A 407 2.29 -13.27 -2.52
N ARG A 408 3.54 -13.18 -2.96
CA ARG A 408 3.93 -12.43 -4.17
C ARG A 408 4.82 -13.27 -5.08
N PHE A 409 5.65 -14.10 -4.46
CA PHE A 409 6.63 -14.93 -5.16
C PHE A 409 6.23 -16.41 -5.06
N ILE A 410 6.31 -17.12 -6.18
CA ILE A 410 6.09 -18.57 -6.26
C ILE A 410 7.37 -19.23 -6.76
N GLN A 411 7.91 -20.17 -5.98
CA GLN A 411 9.04 -21.00 -6.36
C GLN A 411 8.53 -22.37 -6.84
N ILE A 412 8.99 -22.78 -8.01
CA ILE A 412 8.63 -24.04 -8.66
C ILE A 412 9.92 -24.80 -8.92
N THR A 413 10.02 -26.02 -8.41
CA THR A 413 11.23 -26.84 -8.50
C THR A 413 10.87 -28.23 -8.99
N ASP A 414 11.55 -28.71 -10.03
CA ASP A 414 11.33 -30.07 -10.54
C ASP A 414 11.72 -31.11 -9.47
N VAL A 415 10.83 -32.06 -9.25
CA VAL A 415 11.02 -33.21 -8.36
C VAL A 415 10.60 -34.52 -9.04
N SER A 416 10.51 -34.50 -10.37
CA SER A 416 10.13 -35.64 -11.20
C SER A 416 11.03 -36.85 -10.98
N ILE A 417 10.43 -38.04 -10.93
CA ILE A 417 11.17 -39.30 -10.79
C ILE A 417 11.87 -39.60 -12.13
N ILE A 418 13.12 -39.15 -12.27
CA ILE A 418 13.92 -39.24 -13.51
C ILE A 418 13.93 -40.63 -14.16
N GLY A 419 13.75 -41.70 -13.38
CA GLY A 419 13.71 -43.09 -13.85
C GLY A 419 12.59 -43.37 -14.85
N ASP A 420 11.48 -42.64 -14.79
CA ASP A 420 10.24 -42.94 -15.52
C ASP A 420 10.24 -42.39 -16.96
N TYR A 421 11.20 -41.52 -17.29
CA TYR A 421 11.26 -40.77 -18.55
C TYR A 421 12.26 -41.34 -19.56
N GLU A 422 12.13 -41.00 -20.83
CA GLU A 422 13.10 -41.30 -21.87
C GLU A 422 14.41 -40.48 -21.74
N ASP A 423 15.48 -40.93 -22.39
CA ASP A 423 16.83 -40.35 -22.26
C ASP A 423 16.92 -38.86 -22.66
N ILE A 424 15.99 -38.37 -23.47
CA ILE A 424 16.00 -36.99 -23.96
C ILE A 424 15.03 -36.06 -23.21
N ALA A 425 14.28 -36.57 -22.22
CA ALA A 425 13.36 -35.76 -21.44
C ALA A 425 14.08 -34.64 -20.68
N ASP A 426 13.41 -33.50 -20.57
CA ASP A 426 13.86 -32.24 -19.96
C ASP A 426 13.07 -31.86 -18.69
N ALA A 427 12.34 -32.81 -18.11
CA ALA A 427 11.55 -32.61 -16.90
C ALA A 427 10.41 -31.59 -17.10
N TYR A 428 9.80 -31.14 -16.01
CA TYR A 428 8.58 -30.33 -16.03
C TYR A 428 8.63 -29.16 -17.03
N ASP A 429 7.73 -29.19 -18.02
CA ASP A 429 7.55 -28.17 -19.05
C ASP A 429 6.55 -27.09 -18.57
N LEU A 430 7.04 -26.06 -17.88
CA LEU A 430 6.23 -24.98 -17.29
C LEU A 430 5.79 -23.96 -18.35
N ASP A 431 4.49 -23.81 -18.53
CA ASP A 431 3.87 -22.93 -19.54
C ASP A 431 3.27 -21.65 -18.92
N GLY A 432 2.97 -21.63 -17.62
CA GLY A 432 2.36 -20.47 -16.99
C GLY A 432 2.14 -20.62 -15.49
N VAL A 433 2.05 -19.48 -14.79
CA VAL A 433 1.65 -19.44 -13.38
C VAL A 433 0.56 -18.40 -13.22
N LYS A 434 -0.61 -18.85 -12.79
CA LYS A 434 -1.81 -18.01 -12.66
C LYS A 434 -2.23 -17.89 -11.21
N ALA A 435 -2.72 -16.73 -10.81
CA ALA A 435 -3.44 -16.52 -9.55
C ALA A 435 -4.85 -15.99 -9.81
N PHE A 436 -5.73 -16.09 -8.82
CA PHE A 436 -7.15 -15.79 -8.98
C PHE A 436 -7.65 -14.59 -8.18
N CYS A 437 -6.85 -14.05 -7.26
CA CYS A 437 -7.16 -12.81 -6.57
C CYS A 437 -5.90 -11.99 -6.35
N ARG A 438 -5.98 -10.69 -6.62
CA ARG A 438 -4.98 -9.68 -6.27
C ARG A 438 -5.64 -8.48 -5.63
N ASN A 439 -4.82 -7.58 -5.10
CA ASN A 439 -5.31 -6.25 -4.82
C ASN A 439 -5.56 -5.49 -6.14
N SER A 440 -6.58 -4.63 -6.20
CA SER A 440 -6.88 -3.83 -7.41
C SER A 440 -5.82 -2.75 -7.72
N LEU A 441 -4.63 -2.81 -7.12
CA LEU A 441 -3.57 -1.82 -7.29
C LEU A 441 -2.50 -2.34 -8.22
N ILE A 442 -2.09 -1.48 -9.14
CA ILE A 442 -0.81 -1.61 -9.83
C ILE A 442 0.27 -1.40 -8.74
N PRO A 443 1.22 -2.32 -8.58
CA PRO A 443 2.22 -2.23 -7.52
C PRO A 443 3.16 -1.03 -7.71
N ILE A 444 3.60 -0.46 -6.58
CA ILE A 444 4.80 0.38 -6.47
C ILE A 444 6.03 -0.51 -6.71
#